data_AF-A0A3D2N1R5-F1
#
_entry.id   AF-A0A3D2N1R5-F1
#
_cell.length_a   1.000
_cell.length_b   1.000
_cell.length_c   1.000
_cell.angle_alpha   90.00
_cell.angle_beta   90.00
_cell.angle_gamma   90.00
#
_symmetry.space_group_name_H-M   'P 1'
#
loop_
_entity.id
_entity.type
_entity.pdbx_description
1 polymer ?
#
loop_
_entity_poly.entity_id
_entity_poly.type
_entity_poly.pdbx_seq_one_letter_code
_entity_poly.pdbx_strand_id
1 'polypeptide(L)' 'MSEASNPRAALLENVTLVVTVVSGVGMTTKWLDPVISFALWCAGYSVAIAGAYLRQNQRNMALFTFLAVNTGYGAFNWM' A
#
# COMPACT_ATOMS: atom_id res chain seq x y z
N MET A 1 -21.04 11.37 -15.84
CA MET A 1 -19.94 11.31 -14.86
C MET A 1 -19.02 10.18 -15.30
N SER A 2 -17.86 10.50 -15.88
CA SER A 2 -16.87 9.47 -16.24
C SER A 2 -15.91 9.30 -15.07
N GLU A 3 -16.02 8.16 -14.40
CA GLU A 3 -15.20 7.69 -13.27
C GLU A 3 -13.71 7.49 -13.64
N ALA A 4 -13.32 7.75 -14.89
CA ALA A 4 -12.01 7.44 -15.46
C ALA A 4 -10.99 8.61 -15.46
N SER A 5 -11.34 9.83 -15.06
CA SER A 5 -10.52 11.02 -15.38
C SER A 5 -9.57 11.52 -14.28
N ASN A 6 -9.22 10.71 -13.27
CA ASN A 6 -8.20 11.11 -12.29
C ASN A 6 -6.87 10.36 -12.51
N PRO A 7 -6.02 10.83 -13.45
CA PRO A 7 -4.76 10.16 -13.79
C PRO A 7 -3.81 10.06 -12.59
N ARG A 8 -3.92 10.95 -11.61
CA ARG A 8 -3.12 10.91 -10.38
C ARG A 8 -3.55 9.75 -9.48
N ALA A 9 -4.85 9.51 -9.34
CA ALA A 9 -5.35 8.38 -8.57
C ALA A 9 -4.93 7.05 -9.20
N ALA A 10 -5.01 6.92 -10.54
CA ALA A 10 -4.56 5.73 -11.26
C ALA A 10 -3.04 5.51 -11.11
N LEU A 11 -2.23 6.58 -11.15
CA LEU A 11 -0.80 6.49 -10.89
C LEU A 11 -0.51 6.00 -9.46
N LEU A 12 -1.19 6.54 -8.45
CA LEU A 12 -1.00 6.13 -7.05
C LEU A 12 -1.42 4.67 -6.82
N GLU A 13 -2.48 4.21 -7.48
CA GLU A 13 -2.88 2.80 -7.47
C GLU A 13 -1.81 1.90 -8.09
N ASN A 14 -1.24 2.29 -9.24
CA ASN A 14 -0.17 1.53 -9.88
C ASN A 14 1.11 1.51 -9.03
N VAL A 15 1.49 2.63 -8.42
CA VAL A 15 2.65 2.70 -7.50
C VAL A 15 2.42 1.79 -6.29
N THR A 16 1.22 1.84 -5.70
CA THR A 16 0.83 0.94 -4.60
C THR A 16 0.98 -0.53 -4.99
N LEU A 17 0.51 -0.89 -6.18
CA LEU A 17 0.58 -2.26 -6.68
C LEU A 17 2.03 -2.72 -6.88
N VAL A 18 2.88 -1.90 -7.49
CA VAL A 18 4.30 -2.22 -7.67
C VAL A 18 4.98 -2.41 -6.31
N VAL A 19 4.78 -1.48 -5.38
CA VAL A 19 5.39 -1.54 -4.04
C VAL A 19 4.96 -2.81 -3.32
N THR A 20 3.66 -3.12 -3.30
CA THR A 20 3.12 -4.29 -2.59
C THR A 20 3.54 -5.62 -3.19
N VAL A 21 3.67 -5.70 -4.53
CA VAL A 21 4.16 -6.89 -5.22
C VAL A 21 5.66 -7.08 -4.97
N VAL A 22 6.48 -6.04 -5.14
CA VAL A 22 7.93 -6.13 -4.96
C VAL A 22 8.28 -6.49 -3.52
N SER A 23 7.63 -5.89 -2.52
CA SER A 23 7.85 -6.24 -1.12
C SER A 23 7.40 -7.66 -0.79
N GLY A 24 6.25 -8.11 -1.34
CA GLY A 24 5.78 -9.48 -1.14
C GLY A 24 6.68 -10.54 -1.79
N VAL A 25 7.13 -10.30 -3.03
CA VAL A 25 8.08 -11.18 -3.71
C VAL A 25 9.43 -11.17 -3.00
N GLY A 26 9.92 -10.00 -2.58
CA GLY A 26 11.16 -9.86 -1.83
C GLY A 26 11.16 -10.65 -0.52
N MET A 27 10.08 -10.55 0.26
CA MET A 27 9.91 -11.30 1.51
C MET A 27 9.85 -12.82 1.27
N THR A 28 9.04 -13.26 0.30
CA THR A 28 8.83 -14.70 0.02
C THR A 28 10.08 -15.38 -0.52
N THR A 29 10.85 -14.68 -1.35
CA THR A 29 12.13 -15.15 -1.89
C THR A 29 13.31 -14.96 -0.92
N LYS A 30 13.07 -14.33 0.24
CA LYS A 30 14.09 -13.92 1.23
C LYS A 30 15.18 -13.00 0.65
N TRP A 31 14.91 -12.37 -0.49
CA TRP A 31 15.79 -11.37 -1.08
C TRP A 31 15.71 -10.03 -0.33
N LEU A 32 14.58 -9.79 0.35
CA LEU A 32 14.34 -8.60 1.14
C LEU A 32 14.09 -8.97 2.59
N ASP A 33 14.66 -8.19 3.50
CA ASP A 33 14.43 -8.36 4.93
C ASP A 33 12.92 -8.21 5.26
N PRO A 34 12.37 -9.05 6.15
CA PRO A 34 10.97 -8.98 6.54
C PRO A 34 10.54 -7.61 7.06
N VAL A 35 11.35 -6.96 7.91
CA VAL A 35 11.04 -5.64 8.48
C VAL A 35 11.00 -4.60 7.37
N ILE A 36 11.94 -4.64 6.42
CA ILE A 36 11.94 -3.76 5.25
C ILE A 36 10.70 -4.02 4.37
N SER A 37 10.30 -5.29 4.22
CA SER A 37 9.11 -5.65 3.44
C SER A 37 7.83 -5.12 4.07
N PHE A 38 7.71 -5.20 5.40
CA PHE A 38 6.60 -4.61 6.14
C PHE A 38 6.60 -3.08 6.08
N ALA A 39 7.77 -2.43 6.15
CA ALA A 39 7.90 -0.99 5.99
C ALA A 39 7.46 -0.53 4.59
N LEU A 40 7.86 -1.26 3.54
CA LEU A 40 7.44 -1.00 2.17
C LEU A 40 5.93 -1.17 1.98
N TRP A 41 5.33 -2.23 2.56
CA TRP A 41 3.88 -2.38 2.55
C TRP A 41 3.17 -1.22 3.25
N CYS A 42 3.66 -0.79 4.41
CA CYS A 42 3.10 0.35 5.14
C CYS A 42 3.14 1.64 4.29
N ALA A 43 4.26 1.90 3.61
CA ALA A 43 4.39 3.02 2.69
C ALA A 43 3.45 2.89 1.48
N GLY A 44 3.36 1.70 0.88
CA GLY A 44 2.45 1.42 -0.23
C GLY A 44 0.98 1.67 0.13
N TYR A 45 0.54 1.22 1.31
CA TYR A 45 -0.82 1.47 1.77
C TYR A 45 -1.08 2.94 2.07
N SER A 46 -0.08 3.70 2.54
CA SER A 46 -0.22 5.16 2.71
C SER A 46 -0.44 5.89 1.37
N VAL A 47 0.23 5.43 0.31
CA VAL A 47 0.00 5.90 -1.07
C VAL A 47 -1.41 5.52 -1.56
N ALA A 48 -1.87 4.32 -1.22
CA ALA A 48 -3.21 3.83 -1.55
C ALA A 48 -4.32 4.67 -0.87
N ILE A 49 -4.11 5.11 0.37
CA ILE A 49 -5.00 6.04 1.08
C ILE A 49 -5.12 7.36 0.30
N ALA A 50 -4.00 7.91 -0.17
CA ALA A 50 -4.01 9.13 -0.99
C ALA A 50 -4.77 8.92 -2.32
N GLY A 51 -4.59 7.78 -2.98
CA GLY A 51 -5.35 7.41 -4.19
C GLY A 51 -6.85 7.26 -3.93
N ALA A 52 -7.23 6.60 -2.83
CA ALA A 52 -8.61 6.42 -2.41
C ALA A 52 -9.29 7.75 -2.02
N TYR A 53 -8.55 8.65 -1.37
CA TYR A 53 -9.00 10.00 -1.05
C TYR A 53 -9.32 10.79 -2.32
N LEU A 54 -8.45 10.72 -3.34
CA LEU A 54 -8.67 11.38 -4.63
C LEU A 54 -9.88 10.83 -5.41
N ARG A 55 -10.27 9.58 -5.16
CA ARG A 55 -11.50 8.97 -5.71
C ARG A 55 -12.72 9.14 -4.80
N GLN A 56 -12.58 9.84 -3.67
CA GLN A 56 -13.62 9.97 -2.64
C GLN A 56 -14.19 8.61 -2.17
N ASN A 57 -13.38 7.55 -2.27
CA ASN A 57 -13.81 6.20 -1.93
C ASN A 57 -13.49 5.89 -0.47
N GLN A 58 -14.41 6.28 0.42
CA GLN A 58 -14.28 6.13 1.87
C GLN A 58 -14.03 4.68 2.31
N ARG A 59 -14.64 3.70 1.63
CA ARG A 59 -14.46 2.28 1.95
C ARG A 59 -13.02 1.84 1.72
N ASN A 60 -12.45 2.21 0.57
CA ASN A 60 -11.07 1.86 0.25
C ASN A 60 -10.09 2.63 1.15
N MET A 61 -10.40 3.88 1.51
CA MET A 61 -9.60 4.67 2.43
C MET A 61 -9.50 4.00 3.82
N ALA A 62 -10.62 3.52 4.36
CA ALA A 62 -10.63 2.78 5.63
C ALA A 62 -9.85 1.46 5.55
N LEU A 63 -10.03 0.71 4.46
CA LEU A 63 -9.34 -0.57 4.23
C LEU A 63 -7.82 -0.39 4.15
N PHE A 64 -7.34 0.59 3.38
CA PHE A 64 -5.90 0.85 3.27
C PHE A 64 -5.31 1.41 4.57
N THR A 65 -6.07 2.19 5.33
CA THR A 65 -5.65 2.64 6.66
C THR A 65 -5.47 1.46 7.61
N PHE A 66 -6.43 0.54 7.66
CA PHE A 66 -6.31 -0.67 8.47
C PHE A 66 -5.11 -1.52 8.06
N LEU A 67 -4.89 -1.73 6.76
CA LEU A 67 -3.74 -2.48 6.25
C LEU A 67 -2.41 -1.82 6.62
N ALA A 68 -2.30 -0.49 6.49
CA ALA A 68 -1.10 0.25 6.88
C ALA A 68 -0.75 0.03 8.35
N VAL A 69 -1.73 0.17 9.24
CA VAL A 69 -1.56 -0.06 10.69
C VAL A 69 -1.16 -1.50 10.98
N ASN A 70 -1.85 -2.48 10.36
CA ASN A 70 -1.54 -3.90 10.55
C ASN A 70 -0.12 -4.24 10.09
N THR A 71 0.33 -3.69 8.96
CA THR A 71 1.71 -3.90 8.49
C THR A 71 2.74 -3.16 9.33
N GLY A 72 2.40 -1.99 9.89
CA GLY A 72 3.24 -1.31 10.87
C GLY A 72 3.43 -2.17 12.12
N TYR A 73 2.35 -2.78 12.63
CA TYR A 73 2.43 -3.72 13.74
C TYR A 73 3.25 -4.97 13.38
N GLY A 74 3.06 -5.51 12.17
CA GLY A 74 3.87 -6.60 11.64
C GLY A 74 5.37 -6.28 11.63
N ALA A 75 5.76 -5.06 11.23
CA ALA A 75 7.15 -4.62 11.26
C ALA A 75 7.73 -4.63 12.68
N PHE A 76 7.00 -4.12 13.67
CA PHE A 76 7.44 -4.11 15.08
C PHE A 76 7.57 -5.52 15.67
N ASN A 77 6.68 -6.44 15.32
CA ASN A 77 6.70 -7.80 15.83
C ASN A 77 7.79 -8.68 15.18
N TRP A 78 8.37 -8.23 14.06
CA TRP A 78 9.45 -8.92 13.35
C TRP A 78 10.85 -8.34 13.65
N MET A 79 10.94 -7.26 14.45
CA MET A 79 12.20 -6.80 15.06
C MET A 79 12.55 -7.65 16.27
#